data_AF-X1SDD5-F1
#
_entry.id   AF-X1SDD5-F1
#
_cell.length_a   1.000
_cell.length_b   1.000
_cell.length_c   1.000
_cell.angle_alpha   90.00
_cell.angle_beta   90.00
_cell.angle_gamma   90.00
#
_symmetry.space_group_name_H-M   'P 1'
#
loop_
_entity.id
_entity.type
_entity.pdbx_description
1 polymer ?
#
loop_
_entity_poly.entity_id
_entity_poly.type
_entity_poly.pdbx_seq_one_letter_code
_entity_poly.pdbx_strand_id
1 'polypeptide(L)'
;MSTSINIINTNEFLRSFEVKPKGAYDLFLGAGASVSAGIPTGNTLIWEFKRKLYCDYYKIKEEKFCDLESEVNRKILQKYFDQQEGFPILNSEEEYSFYFEKCYIKSMDRKFFIESKVRDKRPTLGHECLGELINSERIRGVWTANFDELIENGLKAVDVGKSFVMIS
;
A
#
# COMPACT_ATOMS: atom_id res chain seq x y z
N MET A 1 26.64 18.71 7.52
CA MET A 1 26.87 17.47 8.29
C MET A 1 26.57 16.30 7.36
N SER A 2 27.55 15.44 7.10
CA SER A 2 27.29 14.19 6.38
C SER A 2 26.65 13.22 7.38
N THR A 3 25.35 12.99 7.26
CA THR A 3 24.65 12.00 8.08
C THR A 3 24.97 10.63 7.49
N SER A 4 25.94 9.94 8.09
CA SER A 4 26.17 8.52 7.78
C SER A 4 24.92 7.74 8.16
N ILE A 5 24.26 7.12 7.18
CA ILE A 5 23.13 6.24 7.42
C ILE A 5 23.66 4.98 8.09
N ASN A 6 23.29 4.77 9.35
CA ASN A 6 23.64 3.56 10.08
C ASN A 6 22.62 2.47 9.74
N ILE A 7 23.04 1.46 8.98
CA ILE A 7 22.20 0.30 8.65
C ILE A 7 22.34 -0.71 9.79
N ILE A 8 21.23 -0.98 10.48
CA ILE A 8 21.16 -2.00 11.53
C ILE A 8 20.40 -3.23 11.02
N ASN A 9 20.78 -4.41 11.49
CA ASN A 9 20.03 -5.64 11.23
C ASN A 9 18.87 -5.83 12.23
N THR A 10 18.04 -6.84 11.98
CA THR A 10 16.87 -7.13 12.82
C THR A 10 17.24 -7.41 14.28
N ASN A 11 18.32 -8.14 14.55
CA ASN A 11 18.72 -8.46 15.92
C ASN A 11 19.22 -7.22 16.67
N GLU A 12 19.92 -6.32 15.99
CA GLU A 12 20.32 -5.02 16.52
C GLU A 12 19.11 -4.13 16.81
N PHE A 13 18.15 -4.10 15.88
CA PHE A 13 16.88 -3.41 16.10
C PHE A 13 16.15 -3.96 17.32
N LEU A 14 16.03 -5.29 17.47
CA LEU A 14 15.33 -5.91 18.60
C LEU A 14 15.97 -5.57 19.95
N ARG A 15 17.32 -5.62 20.05
CA ARG A 15 18.03 -5.20 21.27
C ARG A 15 17.83 -3.72 21.59
N SER A 16 17.87 -2.87 20.56
CA SER A 16 17.61 -1.44 20.71
C SER A 16 16.16 -1.18 21.13
N PHE A 17 15.22 -1.86 20.47
CA PHE A 17 13.80 -1.81 20.76
C PHE A 17 13.60 -2.14 22.23
N GLU A 18 14.05 -3.30 22.70
CA GLU A 18 13.93 -3.79 24.10
C GLU A 18 14.24 -2.72 25.15
N VAL A 19 15.39 -2.04 25.04
CA VAL A 19 15.86 -1.06 26.05
C VAL A 19 15.27 0.33 25.91
N LYS A 20 14.62 0.66 24.79
CA LYS A 20 14.01 1.98 24.59
C LYS A 20 12.83 2.19 25.54
N PRO A 21 12.64 3.41 26.06
CA PRO A 21 11.51 3.70 26.93
C PRO A 21 10.18 3.52 26.19
N LYS A 22 9.10 3.38 26.96
CA LYS A 22 7.73 3.41 26.42
C LYS A 22 7.51 4.69 25.60
N GLY A 23 6.80 4.56 24.49
CA GLY A 23 6.45 5.65 23.58
C GLY A 23 7.62 6.17 22.74
N ALA A 24 8.68 5.38 22.58
CA ALA A 24 9.85 5.76 21.79
C ALA A 24 9.65 5.68 20.26
N TYR A 25 8.53 5.12 19.79
CA TYR A 25 8.28 4.88 18.37
C TYR A 25 6.92 5.41 17.91
N ASP A 26 6.94 6.01 16.73
CA ASP A 26 5.80 6.23 15.87
C ASP A 26 6.00 5.44 14.58
N LEU A 27 4.90 4.95 14.00
CA LEU A 27 4.92 4.27 12.71
C LEU A 27 4.30 5.12 11.61
N PHE A 28 4.93 5.13 10.44
CA PHE A 28 4.34 5.61 9.20
C PHE A 28 4.07 4.41 8.28
N LEU A 29 2.79 4.13 8.02
CA LEU A 29 2.33 2.93 7.32
C LEU A 29 1.59 3.30 6.04
N GLY A 30 2.00 2.71 4.92
CA GLY A 30 1.26 2.80 3.65
C GLY A 30 0.46 1.55 3.33
N ALA A 31 -0.03 1.46 2.09
CA ALA A 31 -0.86 0.36 1.61
C ALA A 31 -0.19 -1.03 1.76
N GLY A 32 1.14 -1.07 1.89
CA GLY A 32 1.91 -2.27 2.19
C GLY A 32 1.46 -3.01 3.47
N ALA A 33 0.96 -2.29 4.48
CA ALA A 33 0.43 -2.90 5.70
C ALA A 33 -0.81 -3.78 5.43
N SER A 34 -1.58 -3.45 4.39
CA SER A 34 -2.86 -4.07 4.04
C SER A 34 -2.74 -5.13 2.93
N VAL A 35 -1.55 -5.36 2.38
CA VAL A 35 -1.35 -6.30 1.24
C VAL A 35 -1.77 -7.71 1.60
N SER A 36 -1.37 -8.22 2.77
CA SER A 36 -1.76 -9.55 3.23
C SER A 36 -3.25 -9.69 3.54
N ALA A 37 -4.00 -8.58 3.66
CA ALA A 37 -5.45 -8.58 3.75
C ALA A 37 -6.12 -8.64 2.35
N GLY A 38 -5.32 -8.65 1.28
CA GLY A 38 -5.80 -8.65 -0.10
C GLY A 38 -6.18 -7.27 -0.62
N ILE A 39 -5.62 -6.20 -0.06
CA ILE A 39 -5.73 -4.83 -0.59
C ILE A 39 -4.48 -4.55 -1.44
N PRO A 40 -4.61 -4.22 -2.72
CA PRO A 40 -3.46 -3.99 -3.60
C PRO A 40 -2.73 -2.68 -3.24
N THR A 41 -1.43 -2.65 -3.48
CA THR A 41 -0.65 -1.40 -3.39
C THR A 41 -0.97 -0.48 -4.57
N GLY A 42 -0.60 0.80 -4.47
CA GLY A 42 -0.67 1.73 -5.59
C GLY A 42 0.11 1.24 -6.82
N ASN A 43 1.28 0.62 -6.62
CA ASN A 43 2.06 0.03 -7.71
C ASN A 43 1.33 -1.15 -8.37
N THR A 44 0.72 -2.02 -7.58
CA THR A 44 -0.12 -3.11 -8.11
C THR A 44 -1.27 -2.56 -8.95
N LEU A 45 -1.94 -1.51 -8.45
CA LEU A 45 -3.04 -0.85 -9.17
C LEU A 45 -2.58 -0.18 -10.48
N ILE A 46 -1.39 0.44 -10.52
CA ILE A 46 -0.80 0.97 -11.77
C ILE A 46 -0.77 -0.12 -12.85
N TRP A 47 -0.31 -1.32 -12.51
CA TRP A 47 -0.25 -2.42 -13.47
C TRP A 47 -1.63 -2.97 -13.85
N GLU A 48 -2.59 -3.01 -12.91
CA GLU A 48 -3.99 -3.32 -13.24
C GLU A 48 -4.56 -2.33 -14.25
N PHE A 49 -4.32 -1.03 -14.07
CA PHE A 49 -4.79 0.02 -14.97
C PHE A 49 -4.12 -0.06 -16.34
N LYS A 50 -2.79 -0.22 -16.37
CA LYS A 50 -2.03 -0.46 -17.61
C LYS A 50 -2.56 -1.66 -18.38
N ARG A 51 -2.80 -2.79 -17.71
CA ARG A 51 -3.39 -3.97 -18.33
C ARG A 51 -4.76 -3.67 -18.90
N LYS A 52 -5.65 -3.04 -18.11
CA LYS A 52 -7.01 -2.70 -18.53
C LYS A 52 -7.02 -1.86 -19.80
N LEU A 53 -6.25 -0.79 -19.83
CA LEU A 53 -6.14 0.13 -20.97
C LEU A 53 -5.53 -0.55 -22.20
N TYR A 54 -4.45 -1.32 -22.03
CA TYR A 54 -3.80 -2.05 -23.11
C TYR A 54 -4.75 -3.09 -23.73
N CYS A 55 -5.40 -3.89 -22.88
CA CYS A 55 -6.30 -4.95 -23.31
C CYS A 55 -7.54 -4.39 -24.01
N ASP A 56 -8.09 -3.28 -23.52
CA ASP A 56 -9.21 -2.61 -24.18
C ASP A 56 -8.80 -2.05 -25.55
N TYR A 57 -7.62 -1.44 -25.68
CA TYR A 57 -7.14 -0.90 -26.95
C TYR A 57 -6.97 -2.00 -28.01
N TYR A 58 -6.27 -3.09 -27.68
CA TYR A 58 -6.03 -4.20 -28.61
C TYR A 58 -7.18 -5.20 -28.71
N LYS A 59 -8.28 -5.00 -27.98
CA LYS A 59 -9.43 -5.93 -27.88
C LYS A 59 -9.00 -7.35 -27.51
N ILE A 60 -8.08 -7.44 -26.54
CA ILE A 60 -7.59 -8.69 -25.96
C ILE A 60 -8.25 -8.88 -24.60
N LYS A 61 -8.50 -10.13 -24.22
CA LYS A 61 -9.01 -10.46 -22.90
C LYS A 61 -7.93 -10.26 -21.81
N GLU A 62 -8.29 -9.66 -20.67
CA GLU A 62 -7.35 -9.35 -19.58
C GLU A 62 -6.63 -10.60 -19.03
N GLU A 63 -7.24 -11.78 -19.12
CA GLU A 63 -6.68 -13.05 -18.67
C GLU A 63 -5.36 -13.41 -19.36
N LYS A 64 -5.09 -12.87 -20.56
CA LYS A 64 -3.80 -13.03 -21.24
C LYS A 64 -2.63 -12.45 -20.41
N PHE A 65 -2.91 -11.42 -19.61
CA PHE A 65 -1.95 -10.73 -18.75
C PHE A 65 -2.39 -10.82 -17.28
N CYS A 66 -2.86 -12.01 -16.85
CA CYS A 66 -3.32 -12.22 -15.49
C CYS A 66 -2.20 -12.08 -14.44
N ASP A 67 -1.00 -12.58 -14.74
CA ASP A 67 0.18 -12.44 -13.90
C ASP A 67 0.84 -11.08 -14.10
N LEU A 68 0.52 -10.15 -13.21
CA LEU A 68 1.09 -8.81 -13.20
C LEU A 68 2.43 -8.71 -12.47
N GLU A 69 2.95 -9.79 -11.86
CA GLU A 69 4.31 -9.84 -11.32
C GLU A 69 5.34 -10.30 -12.36
N SER A 70 4.88 -10.97 -13.43
CA SER A 70 5.71 -11.35 -14.57
C SER A 70 6.40 -10.16 -15.22
N GLU A 71 7.73 -10.15 -15.18
CA GLU A 71 8.56 -9.14 -15.85
C GLU A 71 8.31 -9.10 -17.36
N VAL A 72 8.03 -10.25 -17.98
CA VAL A 72 7.69 -10.34 -19.41
C VAL A 72 6.40 -9.59 -19.71
N ASN A 73 5.35 -9.83 -18.92
CA ASN A 73 4.07 -9.13 -19.08
C ASN A 73 4.23 -7.62 -18.86
N ARG A 74 4.94 -7.22 -17.78
CA ARG A 74 5.22 -5.81 -17.48
C ARG A 74 5.98 -5.12 -18.61
N LYS A 75 6.99 -5.77 -19.19
CA LYS A 75 7.75 -5.23 -20.33
C LYS A 75 6.87 -5.01 -21.57
N ILE A 76 5.97 -5.95 -21.88
CA ILE A 76 5.04 -5.82 -23.01
C ILE A 76 4.09 -4.64 -22.79
N LEU A 77 3.47 -4.56 -21.61
CA LEU A 77 2.56 -3.48 -21.26
C LEU A 77 3.27 -2.13 -21.28
N GLN A 78 4.44 -2.03 -20.63
CA GLN A 78 5.19 -0.78 -20.54
C GLN A 78 5.62 -0.27 -21.92
N LYS A 79 6.13 -1.15 -22.78
CA LYS A 79 6.58 -0.79 -24.12
C LYS A 79 5.48 -0.13 -24.95
N TYR A 80 4.22 -0.53 -24.76
CA TYR A 80 3.10 0.12 -25.43
C TYR A 80 2.90 1.55 -24.95
N PHE A 81 2.95 1.80 -23.65
CA PHE A 81 2.77 3.15 -23.09
C PHE A 81 3.96 4.07 -23.32
N ASP A 82 5.19 3.54 -23.33
CA ASP A 82 6.41 4.30 -23.67
C ASP A 82 6.38 4.87 -25.10
N GLN A 83 5.56 4.29 -25.99
CA GLN A 83 5.39 4.75 -27.38
C GLN A 83 4.31 5.83 -27.51
N GLN A 84 3.55 6.13 -26.45
CA GLN A 84 2.48 7.11 -26.47
C GLN A 84 2.97 8.46 -25.96
N GLU A 85 2.69 9.52 -26.71
CA GLU A 85 3.03 10.88 -26.28
C GLU A 85 2.21 11.29 -25.05
N GLY A 86 2.87 11.88 -24.06
CA GLY A 86 2.23 12.37 -22.83
C GLY A 86 1.90 11.29 -21.79
N PHE A 87 2.33 10.05 -21.97
CA PHE A 87 2.23 9.00 -20.95
C PHE A 87 3.46 9.01 -20.03
N PRO A 88 3.28 8.77 -18.72
CA PRO A 88 4.37 8.81 -17.76
C PRO A 88 5.34 7.64 -17.98
N ILE A 89 6.63 7.93 -17.80
CA ILE A 89 7.69 6.93 -17.79
C ILE A 89 7.53 5.95 -16.62
N LEU A 90 8.09 4.76 -16.77
CA LEU A 90 8.10 3.75 -15.71
C LEU A 90 8.71 4.30 -14.41
N ASN A 91 8.03 4.06 -13.30
CA ASN A 91 8.34 4.52 -11.94
C ASN A 91 8.21 6.04 -11.73
N SER A 92 7.56 6.77 -12.64
CA SER A 92 7.18 8.16 -12.37
C SER A 92 6.19 8.23 -11.20
N GLU A 93 6.32 9.24 -10.35
CA GLU A 93 5.38 9.50 -9.25
C GLU A 93 3.95 9.81 -9.76
N GLU A 94 3.83 10.22 -11.03
CA GLU A 94 2.55 10.56 -11.67
C GLU A 94 1.78 9.32 -12.15
N GLU A 95 2.40 8.14 -12.23
CA GLU A 95 1.81 6.95 -12.85
C GLU A 95 0.46 6.59 -12.23
N TYR A 96 0.37 6.58 -10.89
CA TYR A 96 -0.85 6.20 -10.19
C TYR A 96 -2.03 7.08 -10.60
N SER A 97 -1.90 8.39 -10.40
CA SER A 97 -2.97 9.34 -10.71
C SER A 97 -3.31 9.35 -12.19
N PHE A 98 -2.30 9.36 -13.06
CA PHE A 98 -2.49 9.37 -14.50
C PHE A 98 -3.27 8.15 -15.00
N TYR A 99 -2.81 6.93 -14.68
CA TYR A 99 -3.45 5.72 -15.19
C TYR A 99 -4.82 5.48 -14.55
N PHE A 100 -5.01 5.88 -13.30
CA PHE A 100 -6.31 5.77 -12.63
C PHE A 100 -7.35 6.69 -13.28
N GLU A 101 -6.99 7.94 -13.58
CA GLU A 101 -7.85 8.89 -14.30
C GLU A 101 -8.11 8.48 -15.74
N LYS A 102 -7.11 7.89 -16.42
CA LYS A 102 -7.31 7.31 -17.76
C LYS A 102 -8.27 6.12 -17.77
N CYS A 103 -8.25 5.27 -16.75
CA CYS A 103 -9.21 4.17 -16.63
C CYS A 103 -10.62 4.66 -16.30
N TYR A 104 -10.73 5.62 -15.38
CA TYR A 104 -12.01 6.08 -14.86
C TYR A 104 -12.00 7.61 -14.78
N ILE A 105 -12.61 8.25 -15.78
CA ILE A 105 -12.58 9.71 -15.94
C ILE A 105 -13.30 10.41 -14.79
N LYS A 106 -14.44 9.88 -14.35
CA LYS A 106 -15.22 10.46 -13.25
C LYS A 106 -14.60 10.10 -11.91
N SER A 107 -14.45 11.09 -11.04
CA SER A 107 -13.98 10.88 -9.65
C SER A 107 -14.86 9.92 -8.87
N MET A 108 -16.17 9.89 -9.13
CA MET A 108 -17.10 8.98 -8.47
C MET A 108 -16.81 7.50 -8.82
N ASP A 109 -16.44 7.20 -10.07
CA ASP A 109 -16.11 5.83 -10.48
C ASP A 109 -14.80 5.37 -9.82
N ARG A 110 -13.83 6.28 -9.67
CA ARG A 110 -12.60 6.03 -8.89
C ARG A 110 -12.90 5.74 -7.43
N LYS A 111 -13.82 6.49 -6.81
CA LYS A 111 -14.27 6.22 -5.44
C LYS A 111 -14.89 4.83 -5.32
N PHE A 112 -15.83 4.47 -6.19
CA PHE A 112 -16.44 3.14 -6.18
C PHE A 112 -15.42 2.03 -6.41
N PHE A 113 -14.43 2.26 -7.26
CA PHE A 113 -13.34 1.31 -7.48
C PHE A 113 -12.54 1.07 -6.19
N ILE A 114 -12.07 2.11 -5.51
CA ILE A 114 -11.33 1.95 -4.26
C ILE A 114 -12.20 1.30 -3.18
N GLU A 115 -13.44 1.74 -3.02
CA GLU A 115 -14.39 1.10 -2.09
C GLU A 115 -14.52 -0.40 -2.36
N SER A 116 -14.61 -0.82 -3.63
CA SER A 116 -14.68 -2.24 -3.98
C SER A 116 -13.43 -3.04 -3.62
N LYS A 117 -12.26 -2.39 -3.54
CA LYS A 117 -10.98 -3.03 -3.18
C LYS A 117 -10.82 -3.19 -1.66
N VAL A 118 -11.37 -2.26 -0.87
CA VAL A 118 -11.23 -2.23 0.59
C VAL A 118 -12.42 -2.85 1.33
N ARG A 119 -13.58 -2.99 0.68
CA ARG A 119 -14.79 -3.56 1.29
C ARG A 119 -14.59 -5.01 1.73
N ASP A 120 -15.20 -5.35 2.86
CA ASP A 120 -15.24 -6.69 3.46
C ASP A 120 -13.87 -7.32 3.76
N LYS A 121 -12.82 -6.48 3.84
CA LYS A 121 -11.49 -6.91 4.25
C LYS A 121 -11.41 -7.02 5.77
N ARG A 122 -10.59 -7.97 6.24
CA ARG A 122 -10.39 -8.23 7.67
C ARG A 122 -8.95 -7.88 8.06
N PRO A 123 -8.75 -7.42 9.31
CA PRO A 123 -7.40 -7.21 9.81
C PRO A 123 -6.61 -8.53 9.76
N THR A 124 -5.31 -8.39 9.55
CA THR A 124 -4.37 -9.52 9.61
C THR A 124 -3.70 -9.58 10.97
N LEU A 125 -2.97 -10.67 11.24
CA LEU A 125 -2.12 -10.78 12.43
C LEU A 125 -1.16 -9.59 12.58
N GLY A 126 -0.69 -9.00 11.48
CA GLY A 126 0.16 -7.79 11.54
C GLY A 126 -0.56 -6.59 12.16
N HIS A 127 -1.86 -6.42 11.89
CA HIS A 127 -2.67 -5.36 12.47
C HIS A 127 -2.97 -5.62 13.96
N GLU A 128 -3.19 -6.88 14.33
CA GLU A 128 -3.35 -7.30 15.74
C GLU A 128 -2.05 -7.10 16.53
N CYS A 129 -0.90 -7.50 15.97
CA CYS A 129 0.42 -7.26 16.55
C CYS A 129 0.68 -5.75 16.76
N LEU A 130 0.24 -4.90 15.83
CA LEU A 130 0.30 -3.45 16.02
C LEU A 130 -0.52 -3.00 17.23
N GLY A 131 -1.73 -3.55 17.40
CA GLY A 131 -2.54 -3.31 18.60
C GLY A 131 -1.83 -3.71 19.90
N GLU A 132 -1.19 -4.87 19.94
CA GLU A 132 -0.40 -5.31 21.11
C GLU A 132 0.80 -4.41 21.41
N LEU A 133 1.46 -3.91 20.37
CA LEU A 133 2.55 -2.94 20.52
C LEU A 133 2.06 -1.59 21.06
N ILE A 134 0.82 -1.21 20.77
CA ILE A 134 0.17 -0.02 21.37
C ILE A 134 -0.23 -0.30 22.82
N ASN A 135 -0.81 -1.47 23.11
CA ASN A 135 -1.18 -1.88 24.48
C ASN A 135 0.01 -1.93 25.44
N SER A 136 1.17 -2.37 24.93
CA SER A 136 2.45 -2.37 25.64
C SER A 136 3.13 -0.99 25.69
N GLU A 137 2.49 0.05 25.15
CA GLU A 137 2.97 1.43 25.08
C GLU A 137 4.31 1.55 24.34
N ARG A 138 4.59 0.65 23.40
CA ARG A 138 5.82 0.66 22.59
C ARG A 138 5.68 1.56 21.38
N ILE A 139 4.49 1.59 20.79
CA ILE A 139 4.09 2.49 19.72
C ILE A 139 3.10 3.50 20.28
N ARG A 140 3.32 4.79 20.03
CA ARG A 140 2.46 5.88 20.50
C ARG A 140 1.63 6.52 19.39
N GLY A 141 2.17 6.56 18.18
CA GLY A 141 1.52 7.12 17.01
C GLY A 141 1.55 6.18 15.82
N VAL A 142 0.44 6.12 15.09
CA VAL A 142 0.33 5.50 13.78
C VAL A 142 -0.17 6.53 12.80
N TRP A 143 0.61 6.74 11.75
CA TRP A 143 0.32 7.65 10.66
C TRP A 143 0.14 6.82 9.40
N THR A 144 -0.98 6.97 8.72
CA THR A 144 -1.27 6.23 7.51
C THR A 144 -1.97 7.10 6.48
N ALA A 145 -1.90 6.68 5.22
CA ALA A 145 -2.68 7.24 4.12
C ALA A 145 -3.61 6.17 3.51
N ASN A 146 -3.85 5.07 4.23
CA ASN A 146 -4.68 3.98 3.76
C ASN A 146 -6.16 4.39 3.83
N PHE A 147 -6.93 3.97 2.82
CA PHE A 147 -8.39 4.23 2.75
C PHE A 147 -9.22 3.10 3.38
N ASP A 148 -8.57 2.14 4.02
CA ASP A 148 -9.19 0.99 4.68
C ASP A 148 -9.18 1.17 6.21
N GLU A 149 -10.08 0.46 6.90
CA GLU A 149 -10.21 0.50 8.36
C GLU A 149 -9.46 -0.65 9.07
N LEU A 150 -8.47 -1.27 8.41
CA LEU A 150 -7.86 -2.50 8.92
C LEU A 150 -7.02 -2.29 10.16
N ILE A 151 -6.38 -1.13 10.31
CA ILE A 151 -5.62 -0.80 11.51
C ILE A 151 -6.58 -0.69 12.69
N GLU A 152 -7.62 0.11 12.57
CA GLU A 152 -8.67 0.29 13.57
C GLU A 152 -9.30 -1.04 13.98
N ASN A 153 -9.61 -1.90 12.99
CA ASN A 153 -10.20 -3.20 13.24
C ASN A 153 -9.23 -4.18 13.91
N GLY A 154 -7.94 -4.14 13.57
CA GLY A 154 -6.92 -4.95 14.26
C GLY A 154 -6.71 -4.52 15.71
N LEU A 155 -6.74 -3.20 15.97
CA LEU A 155 -6.68 -2.66 17.33
C LEU A 155 -7.90 -3.06 18.16
N LYS A 156 -9.11 -3.06 17.57
CA LYS A 156 -10.32 -3.56 18.24
C LYS A 156 -10.23 -5.06 18.54
N ALA A 157 -9.60 -5.85 17.68
CA ALA A 157 -9.50 -7.30 17.86
C ALA A 157 -8.66 -7.74 19.08
N VAL A 158 -7.79 -6.86 19.58
CA VAL A 158 -6.95 -7.10 20.77
C VAL A 158 -7.28 -6.16 21.93
N ASP A 159 -8.50 -5.61 21.93
CA ASP A 159 -9.05 -4.76 22.99
C ASP A 159 -8.10 -3.62 23.41
N VAL A 160 -7.61 -2.84 22.43
CA VAL A 160 -6.69 -1.73 22.74
C VAL A 160 -7.36 -0.72 23.66
N GLY A 161 -6.86 -0.67 24.91
CA GLY A 161 -7.36 0.22 25.97
C GLY A 161 -6.46 1.43 26.25
N LYS A 162 -5.33 1.54 25.55
CA LYS A 162 -4.36 2.64 25.71
C LYS A 162 -4.65 3.78 24.74
N SER A 163 -4.41 5.00 25.20
CA SER A 163 -4.45 6.19 24.34
C SER A 163 -3.30 6.17 23.35
N PHE A 164 -3.59 6.42 22.08
CA PHE A 164 -2.62 6.51 20.99
C PHE A 164 -3.09 7.56 19.98
N VAL A 165 -2.18 8.03 19.13
CA VAL A 165 -2.52 8.97 18.04
C VAL A 165 -2.66 8.19 16.74
N MET A 166 -3.81 8.31 16.08
CA MET A 166 -4.03 7.80 14.73
C MET A 166 -4.34 8.96 13.80
N ILE A 167 -3.60 9.04 12.70
CA ILE A 167 -3.87 10.02 11.64
C ILE A 167 -3.91 9.27 10.32
N SER A 168 -5.07 9.37 9.65
CA SER A 168 -5.46 8.72 8.40
C SER A 168 -6.00 9.74 7.41
#